data_AF-A0AAN4UC08-F1
#
_entry.id   AF-A0AAN4UC08-F1
#
_cell.length_a   1.000
_cell.length_b   1.000
_cell.length_c   1.000
_cell.angle_alpha   90.00
_cell.angle_beta   90.00
_cell.angle_gamma   90.00
#
_symmetry.space_group_name_H-M   'P 1'
#
loop_
_entity.id
_entity.type
_entity.pdbx_description
1 polymer ?
#
loop_
_entity_poly.entity_id
_entity_poly.type
_entity_poly.pdbx_seq_one_letter_code
_entity_poly.pdbx_strand_id
1 'polypeptide(L)' 'MNEITIAKIQDYSEMICERICQFIFQEKLDLTIDAFHTKLLKNCEEMKNLTLNRLTSAELETVLRYWQMMDSLTANEK' A
#
# COMPACT_ATOMS: atom_id res chain seq x y z
N MET A 1 0.84 -18.07 13.15
CA MET A 1 0.01 -17.81 11.94
C MET A 1 -0.13 -16.32 11.68
N ASN A 2 -0.53 -15.51 12.68
CA ASN A 2 -0.64 -14.05 12.53
C ASN A 2 0.67 -13.34 12.18
N GLU A 3 1.81 -13.78 12.72
CA GLU A 3 3.13 -13.19 12.43
C GLU A 3 3.52 -13.30 10.94
N ILE A 4 3.19 -14.42 10.28
CA ILE A 4 3.43 -14.62 8.85
C ILE A 4 2.56 -13.66 8.03
N THR A 5 1.30 -13.50 8.41
CA THR A 5 0.38 -12.58 7.72
C THR A 5 0.83 -11.13 7.90
N ILE A 6 1.27 -10.74 9.09
CA ILE A 6 1.79 -9.41 9.38
C ILE A 6 3.04 -9.13 8.55
N ALA A 7 4.00 -10.05 8.51
CA ALA A 7 5.20 -9.91 7.68
C ALA A 7 4.83 -9.71 6.20
N LYS A 8 3.91 -10.52 5.66
CA LYS A 8 3.41 -10.34 4.29
C LYS A 8 2.78 -8.98 4.05
N ILE A 9 1.95 -8.50 4.98
CA ILE A 9 1.34 -7.17 4.89
C ILE A 9 2.41 -6.09 4.85
N GLN A 10 3.44 -6.21 5.69
CA GLN A 10 4.56 -5.26 5.72
C GLN A 10 5.31 -5.25 4.40
N ASP A 11 5.69 -6.42 3.88
CA ASP A 11 6.38 -6.57 2.59
C ASP A 11 5.57 -5.96 1.44
N TYR A 12 4.27 -6.30 1.36
CA TYR A 12 3.39 -5.73 0.33
C TYR A 12 3.29 -4.21 0.47
N SER A 13 3.08 -3.70 1.68
CA SER A 13 2.90 -2.26 1.92
C SER A 13 4.13 -1.46 1.51
N GLU A 14 5.33 -1.99 1.77
CA GLU A 14 6.57 -1.33 1.40
C GLU A 14 6.78 -1.33 -0.11
N MET A 15 6.67 -2.49 -0.74
CA MET A 15 6.81 -2.64 -2.19
C MET A 15 5.84 -1.74 -2.97
N ILE A 16 4.57 -1.69 -2.55
CA ILE A 16 3.53 -0.93 -3.25
C ILE A 16 3.72 0.57 -3.07
N CYS A 17 4.00 1.04 -1.84
CA CYS A 17 4.29 2.46 -1.60
C CYS A 17 5.52 2.90 -2.40
N GLU A 18 6.58 2.10 -2.42
CA GLU A 18 7.79 2.43 -3.19
C GLU A 18 7.48 2.51 -4.69
N ARG A 19 6.71 1.57 -5.24
CA ARG A 19 6.29 1.58 -6.64
C ARG A 19 5.52 2.85 -7.01
N ILE A 20 4.55 3.25 -6.18
CA ILE A 20 3.77 4.48 -6.40
C ILE A 20 4.67 5.72 -6.32
N CYS A 21 5.57 5.79 -5.33
CA CYS A 21 6.55 6.87 -5.21
C CYS A 21 7.45 6.98 -6.45
N GLN A 22 7.95 5.85 -6.94
CA GLN A 22 8.79 5.80 -8.14
C GLN A 22 8.03 6.30 -9.37
N PHE A 23 6.76 5.89 -9.55
CA PHE A 23 5.93 6.38 -10.64
C PHE A 23 5.72 7.90 -10.58
N ILE A 24 5.34 8.43 -9.42
CA ILE A 24 5.16 9.87 -9.22
C ILE A 24 6.44 10.64 -9.55
N PHE A 25 7.59 10.13 -9.12
CA PHE A 25 8.88 10.75 -9.38
C PHE A 25 9.27 10.71 -10.87
N GLN A 26 9.06 9.56 -11.54
CA GLN A 26 9.39 9.39 -12.96
C GLN A 26 8.53 10.28 -13.86
N GLU A 27 7.23 10.33 -13.59
CA GLU A 27 6.27 11.16 -14.33
C GLU A 27 6.34 12.65 -13.93
N LYS A 28 7.22 13.01 -12.97
CA LYS A 28 7.36 14.37 -12.43
C LYS A 28 6.02 14.95 -11.97
N LEU A 29 5.16 14.09 -11.42
CA LEU A 29 3.87 14.52 -10.90
C LEU A 29 4.12 15.37 -9.65
N ASP A 30 3.48 16.54 -9.63
CA ASP A 30 3.54 17.42 -8.47
C ASP A 30 2.75 16.78 -7.32
N LEU A 31 3.46 16.45 -6.24
CA LEU A 31 2.91 15.87 -5.01
C LEU A 31 1.87 16.78 -4.32
N THR A 32 1.86 18.07 -4.66
CA THR A 32 0.90 19.05 -4.12
C THR A 32 -0.40 19.12 -4.92
N ILE A 33 -0.41 18.57 -6.13
CA ILE A 33 -1.63 18.48 -6.94
C ILE A 33 -2.48 17.31 -6.45
N ASP A 34 -3.78 17.55 -6.39
CA ASP A 34 -4.80 16.58 -5.98
C ASP A 34 -5.06 15.50 -7.06
N ALA A 35 -3.98 14.90 -7.56
CA ALA A 35 -3.95 13.87 -8.57
C ALA A 35 -4.26 12.48 -7.99
N PHE A 36 -4.67 11.56 -8.86
CA PHE A 36 -5.04 10.20 -8.44
C PHE A 36 -3.88 9.48 -7.72
N HIS A 37 -2.67 9.49 -8.30
CA HIS A 37 -1.52 8.79 -7.74
C HIS A 37 -1.01 9.41 -6.43
N THR A 38 -1.11 10.73 -6.25
CA THR A 38 -0.72 11.40 -4.99
C THR A 38 -1.70 11.09 -3.86
N LYS A 39 -3.02 11.07 -4.15
CA LYS A 39 -4.04 10.56 -3.24
C LYS A 39 -3.83 9.08 -2.90
N LEU A 40 -3.50 8.26 -3.90
CA LEU A 40 -3.27 6.84 -3.72
C LEU A 40 -2.07 6.57 -2.80
N LEU A 41 -0.96 7.30 -3.00
CA LEU A 41 0.20 7.23 -2.13
C LEU A 41 -0.16 7.57 -0.68
N LYS A 42 -0.86 8.69 -0.47
CA LYS A 42 -1.28 9.12 0.86
C LYS A 42 -2.15 8.08 1.56
N ASN A 43 -3.13 7.49 0.85
CA ASN A 43 -3.95 6.42 1.39
C ASN A 43 -3.12 5.17 1.78
N CYS A 44 -2.13 4.82 0.97
CA CYS A 44 -1.24 3.69 1.26
C CYS A 44 -0.36 3.98 2.48
N GLU A 45 0.16 5.20 2.63
CA GLU A 45 0.93 5.61 3.81
C GLU A 45 0.09 5.59 5.10
N GLU A 46 -1.15 6.07 5.04
CA GLU A 46 -2.09 5.99 6.16
C GLU A 46 -2.34 4.53 6.57
N MET A 47 -2.57 3.63 5.60
CA MET A 47 -2.75 2.20 5.89
C MET A 47 -1.49 1.50 6.37
N LYS A 48 -0.30 1.89 5.90
CA LYS A 48 0.99 1.35 6.35
C LYS A 48 1.24 1.66 7.84
N ASN A 49 0.67 2.75 8.36
CA ASN A 49 0.79 3.15 9.76
C ASN A 49 -0.19 2.43 10.72
N LEU A 50 -1.03 1.51 10.23
CA LEU A 50 -1.89 0.72 11.11
C LEU A 50 -1.10 -0.18 12.05
N THR A 51 -1.54 -0.25 13.31
CA THR A 51 -0.94 -1.14 14.31
C THR A 51 -1.45 -2.57 14.13
N LEU A 52 -0.84 -3.34 13.22
CA LEU A 52 -1.26 -4.69 12.84
C LEU A 52 -1.29 -5.68 14.01
N ASN A 53 -0.40 -5.52 15.00
CA ASN A 53 -0.29 -6.42 16.15
C ASN A 53 -1.54 -6.43 17.06
N ARG A 54 -2.44 -5.45 16.90
CA ARG A 54 -3.69 -5.35 17.68
C ARG A 54 -4.91 -5.90 16.93
N LEU A 55 -4.72 -6.31 15.68
CA LEU A 55 -5.80 -6.80 14.83
C LEU A 55 -6.03 -8.30 15.05
N THR A 56 -7.28 -8.70 14.94
CA THR A 56 -7.69 -10.11 14.86
C THR A 56 -7.23 -10.73 13.54
N SER A 57 -7.21 -12.07 13.46
CA SER A 57 -6.84 -12.76 12.22
C SER A 57 -7.75 -12.38 11.04
N ALA A 58 -9.05 -12.18 11.27
CA ALA A 58 -10.00 -11.77 10.23
C ALA A 58 -9.74 -10.33 9.74
N GLU A 59 -9.37 -9.42 10.64
CA GLU A 59 -8.98 -8.06 10.28
C GLU A 59 -7.65 -8.06 9.51
N LEU A 60 -6.67 -8.87 9.93
CA LEU A 60 -5.41 -9.05 9.20
C LEU A 60 -5.64 -9.59 7.78
N GLU A 61 -6.55 -10.55 7.59
CA GLU A 61 -6.92 -11.00 6.25
C GLU A 61 -7.54 -9.90 5.40
N THR A 62 -8.38 -9.04 6.00
CA THR A 62 -8.95 -7.88 5.31
C THR A 62 -7.85 -6.91 4.86
N VAL A 63 -6.89 -6.61 5.74
CA VAL A 63 -5.74 -5.75 5.43
C VAL A 63 -4.86 -6.38 4.35
N LEU A 64 -4.63 -7.68 4.40
CA LEU A 64 -3.88 -8.38 3.36
C LEU A 64 -4.57 -8.28 1.99
N ARG A 65 -5.89 -8.49 1.94
CA ARG A 65 -6.67 -8.35 0.70
C ARG A 65 -6.64 -6.93 0.14
N TYR A 66 -6.68 -5.93 1.01
CA TYR A 66 -6.50 -4.52 0.61
C TYR A 66 -5.17 -4.33 -0.14
N TRP A 67 -4.07 -4.83 0.42
CA TRP A 67 -2.76 -4.69 -0.22
C TRP A 67 -2.63 -5.51 -1.50
N GLN A 68 -3.23 -6.70 -1.59
CA GLN A 68 -3.30 -7.47 -2.83
C GLN A 68 -4.08 -6.74 -3.94
N MET A 69 -5.15 -6.05 -3.58
CA MET A 69 -5.89 -5.20 -4.51
C MET A 69 -5.03 -4.02 -4.98
N MET A 70 -4.29 -3.38 -4.06
CA MET A 70 -3.38 -2.27 -4.41
C MET A 70 -2.22 -2.73 -5.30
N ASP A 71 -1.68 -3.92 -5.09
CA ASP A 71 -0.69 -4.50 -5.98
C ASP A 71 -1.25 -4.67 -7.40
N SER A 72 -2.48 -5.19 -7.52
CA SER A 72 -3.15 -5.38 -8.82
C SER A 72 -3.41 -4.05 -9.54
N LEU A 73 -3.74 -3.00 -8.80
CA LEU A 73 -3.97 -1.65 -9.35
C LEU A 73 -2.66 -1.02 -9.84
N THR A 74 -1.56 -1.23 -9.14
CA THR A 74 -0.26 -0.58 -9.42
C THR A 74 0.67 -1.40 -10.32
N ALA A 75 0.36 -2.68 -10.56
CA ALA A 75 1.16 -3.56 -11.43
C ALA A 75 0.85 -3.40 -12.94
N ASN A 76 -0.22 -2.68 -13.31
CA ASN A 76 -0.75 -2.65 -14.67
C ASN A 76 -0.37 -1.42 -15.52
N GLU A 77 0.60 -0.62 -15.11
CA GLU A 77 1.17 0.43 -15.98
C GLU A 77 2.28 -0.19 -16.84
N LYS A 78 1.88 -0.78 -17.97
CA LYS A 78 2.75 -1.24 -19.07
C LYS A 78 2.47 -0.44 -20.34
#